data_AF-A0A3E0PWR5-F1
#
_entry.id   AF-A0A3E0PWR5-F1
#
_cell.length_a   1.000
_cell.length_b   1.000
_cell.length_c   1.000
_cell.angle_alpha   90.00
_cell.angle_beta   90.00
_cell.angle_gamma   90.00
#
_symmetry.space_group_name_H-M   'P 1'
#
loop_
_entity.id
_entity.type
_entity.pdbx_description
1 polymer ?
#
loop_
_entity_poly.entity_id
_entity_poly.type
_entity_poly.pdbx_seq_one_letter_code
_entity_poly.pdbx_strand_id
1 'polypeptide(L)'
;MSDAAIATQQLGHGRLIPLLIIDTSERPDIDELVRVHEHFDSGDCSTVWSRLDKKLPQLGLVCEFSRPSELSFVIRLDVTTRSGIIDQIVTGNAVYFQPGRTGDRLATTLKNPRLLIQVPDTGFQREWERIFLRQSIRHLRSRGMSRKQAKKAGPRFIEEWRRLGQLQIN
;
A
#
# COMPACT_ATOMS: atom_id res chain seq x y z
N MET A 1 -6.88 -2.05 10.56
CA MET A 1 -6.25 -1.30 9.45
C MET A 1 -7.33 -0.59 8.64
N SER A 2 -7.23 0.73 8.56
CA SER A 2 -8.02 1.56 7.67
C SER A 2 -7.12 2.07 6.53
N ASP A 3 -7.71 2.26 5.34
CA ASP A 3 -6.99 2.72 4.16
C ASP A 3 -7.57 4.05 3.71
N ALA A 4 -6.72 4.95 3.22
CA ALA A 4 -7.09 6.19 2.55
C ALA A 4 -6.05 6.51 1.46
N ALA A 5 -6.17 7.64 0.78
CA ALA A 5 -5.13 8.14 -0.13
C ALA A 5 -4.92 9.64 0.13
N ILE A 6 -3.66 10.07 0.04
CA ILE A 6 -3.26 11.48 0.17
C ILE A 6 -2.64 11.90 -1.16
N ALA A 7 -3.15 12.98 -1.74
CA ALA A 7 -2.51 13.65 -2.86
C ALA A 7 -1.36 14.52 -2.33
N THR A 8 -0.13 14.30 -2.77
CA THR A 8 0.99 15.20 -2.49
C THR A 8 1.59 15.76 -3.76
N GLN A 9 1.62 17.09 -3.87
CA GLN A 9 2.14 17.79 -5.06
C GLN A 9 3.66 17.67 -5.22
N GLN A 10 4.40 17.35 -4.14
CA GLN A 10 5.87 17.36 -4.13
C GLN A 10 6.53 16.02 -4.49
N LEU A 11 5.83 14.88 -4.42
CA LEU A 11 6.39 13.56 -4.72
C LEU A 11 5.43 12.75 -5.61
N GLY A 12 5.98 12.10 -6.64
CA GLY A 12 5.22 11.25 -7.57
C GLY A 12 4.58 11.96 -8.77
N HIS A 13 5.05 13.17 -9.14
CA HIS A 13 4.50 13.95 -10.26
C HIS A 13 2.97 14.17 -10.18
N GLY A 14 2.43 14.37 -8.97
CA GLY A 14 1.00 14.56 -8.75
C GLY A 14 0.16 13.28 -8.74
N ARG A 15 0.77 12.11 -8.47
CA ARG A 15 0.07 10.84 -8.25
C ARG A 15 -0.44 10.74 -6.81
N LEU A 16 -1.59 10.08 -6.62
CA LEU A 16 -2.14 9.75 -5.31
C LEU A 16 -1.22 8.73 -4.61
N ILE A 17 -0.72 9.07 -3.42
CA ILE A 17 0.05 8.14 -2.58
C ILE A 17 -0.92 7.56 -1.55
N PRO A 18 -1.06 6.22 -1.48
CA PRO A 18 -1.95 5.59 -0.52
C PRO A 18 -1.48 5.81 0.93
N LEU A 19 -2.44 5.91 1.84
CA LEU A 19 -2.24 5.97 3.29
C LEU A 19 -2.72 4.68 3.94
N LEU A 20 -1.84 4.06 4.73
CA LEU A 20 -2.14 2.96 5.63
C LEU A 20 -2.18 3.47 7.07
N ILE A 21 -3.34 3.31 7.72
CA ILE A 21 -3.50 3.53 9.16
C ILE A 21 -3.54 2.17 9.84
N ILE A 22 -2.49 1.87 10.60
CA ILE A 22 -2.26 0.53 11.16
C ILE A 22 -2.32 0.61 12.68
N ASP A 23 -3.04 -0.34 13.29
CA ASP A 23 -3.07 -0.47 14.74
C ASP A 23 -1.71 -0.95 15.23
N THR A 24 -1.04 -0.11 16.01
CA THR A 24 0.29 -0.32 16.55
C THR A 24 0.28 -0.43 18.07
N SER A 25 -0.89 -0.66 18.70
CA SER A 25 -1.02 -0.74 20.16
C SER A 25 -0.08 -1.78 20.80
N GLU A 26 0.19 -2.88 20.09
CA GLU A 26 1.10 -3.95 20.53
C GLU A 26 2.57 -3.71 20.11
N ARG A 27 2.85 -2.59 19.45
CA ARG A 27 4.17 -2.20 18.91
C ARG A 27 4.43 -0.71 19.14
N PRO A 28 4.54 -0.27 20.41
CA PRO A 28 4.79 1.14 20.75
C PRO A 28 6.14 1.64 20.24
N ASP A 29 7.08 0.75 19.93
CA ASP A 29 8.33 1.05 19.24
C ASP A 29 8.10 1.63 17.83
N ILE A 30 7.03 1.22 17.13
CA ILE A 30 6.65 1.80 15.84
C ILE A 30 6.07 3.21 16.02
N ASP A 31 5.31 3.45 17.09
CA ASP A 31 4.80 4.80 17.39
C ASP A 31 5.96 5.77 17.64
N GLU A 32 6.94 5.30 18.40
CA GLU A 32 8.15 6.05 18.72
C GLU A 32 8.99 6.34 17.46
N LEU A 33 9.15 5.35 16.57
CA LEU A 33 9.82 5.55 15.28
C LEU A 33 9.20 6.74 14.52
N VAL A 34 7.87 6.77 14.41
CA VAL A 34 7.17 7.85 13.69
C VAL A 34 7.30 9.19 14.41
N ARG A 35 7.17 9.21 15.74
CA ARG A 35 7.32 10.41 16.57
C ARG A 35 8.71 11.04 16.46
N VAL A 36 9.75 10.21 16.50
CA VAL A 36 11.14 10.69 16.40
C VAL A 36 11.38 11.35 15.05
N HIS A 37 10.89 10.75 13.95
CA HIS A 37 10.99 11.32 12.61
C HIS A 37 10.30 12.68 12.42
N GLU A 38 9.39 13.11 13.31
CA GLU A 38 8.87 14.49 13.27
C GLU A 38 9.97 15.54 13.51
N HIS A 39 11.09 15.14 14.10
CA HIS A 39 12.22 16.00 14.47
C HIS A 39 13.42 15.84 13.53
N PHE A 40 13.32 15.00 12.48
CA PHE A 40 14.39 14.77 11.51
C PHE A 40 13.87 14.98 10.09
N ASP A 41 14.63 15.70 9.27
CA ASP A 41 14.24 15.98 7.88
C ASP A 41 14.29 14.74 6.97
N SER A 42 14.99 13.68 7.39
CA SER A 42 15.14 12.44 6.63
C SER A 42 15.43 11.23 7.52
N GLY A 43 15.14 10.05 6.99
CA GLY A 43 15.48 8.75 7.57
C GLY A 43 15.85 7.76 6.48
N ASP A 44 16.48 6.66 6.86
CA ASP A 44 16.84 5.59 5.94
C ASP A 44 15.94 4.39 6.20
N CYS A 45 15.23 3.96 5.16
CA CYS A 45 14.39 2.76 5.18
C CYS A 45 14.62 1.96 3.91
N SER A 46 14.97 0.68 4.04
CA SER A 46 14.90 -0.27 2.95
C SER A 46 13.49 -0.88 2.92
N THR A 47 13.00 -1.24 1.72
CA THR A 47 11.73 -1.95 1.59
C THR A 47 11.79 -3.08 0.57
N VAL A 48 11.11 -4.18 0.89
CA VAL A 48 11.00 -5.35 0.02
C VAL A 48 9.60 -5.97 0.13
N TRP A 49 9.02 -6.30 -1.01
CA TRP A 49 7.82 -7.13 -1.07
C TRP A 49 8.16 -8.59 -0.86
N SER A 50 7.37 -9.26 -0.02
CA SER A 50 7.53 -10.67 0.31
C SER A 50 6.20 -11.40 0.31
N ARG A 51 6.25 -12.69 -0.03
CA ARG A 51 5.13 -13.62 0.24
C ARG A 51 5.34 -14.24 1.62
N LEU A 52 4.40 -13.96 2.52
CA LEU A 52 4.45 -14.50 3.88
C LEU A 52 4.17 -16.00 3.90
N ASP A 53 3.26 -16.46 3.04
CA ASP A 53 2.98 -17.88 2.80
C ASP A 53 2.60 -18.05 1.33
N LYS A 54 3.16 -19.07 0.67
CA LYS A 54 2.85 -19.40 -0.74
C LYS A 54 1.38 -19.79 -0.95
N LYS A 55 0.69 -20.27 0.09
CA LYS A 55 -0.69 -20.75 0.07
C LYS A 55 -1.72 -19.69 0.45
N LEU A 56 -1.33 -18.66 1.20
CA LEU A 56 -2.24 -17.61 1.64
C LEU A 56 -2.24 -16.44 0.64
N PRO A 57 -3.37 -15.74 0.46
CA PRO A 57 -3.43 -14.53 -0.36
C PRO A 57 -2.86 -13.32 0.41
N GLN A 58 -1.70 -13.46 1.04
CA GLN A 58 -1.08 -12.41 1.85
C GLN A 58 0.28 -12.00 1.29
N LEU A 59 0.47 -10.70 1.18
CA LEU A 59 1.77 -10.08 0.90
C LEU A 59 2.25 -9.35 2.15
N GLY A 60 3.56 -9.35 2.35
CA GLY A 60 4.23 -8.50 3.32
C GLY A 60 5.01 -7.42 2.60
N LEU A 61 4.87 -6.18 3.03
CA LEU A 61 5.86 -5.14 2.75
C LEU A 61 6.78 -5.09 3.98
N VAL A 62 8.00 -5.58 3.81
CA VAL A 62 9.05 -5.53 4.84
C VAL A 62 9.64 -4.13 4.79
N CYS A 63 9.72 -3.49 5.96
CA CYS A 63 10.36 -2.18 6.14
C CYS A 63 11.49 -2.34 7.16
N GLU A 64 12.70 -1.92 6.80
CA GLU A 64 13.87 -1.95 7.68
C GLU A 64 14.45 -0.54 7.78
N PHE A 65 14.24 0.10 8.92
CA PHE A 65 14.78 1.42 9.22
C PHE A 65 16.16 1.29 9.84
N SER A 66 17.09 2.13 9.40
CA SER A 66 18.44 2.25 9.98
C SER A 66 18.74 3.65 10.52
N ARG A 67 17.97 4.67 10.15
CA ARG A 67 18.06 6.04 10.71
C ARG A 67 16.67 6.68 10.83
N PRO A 68 16.42 7.51 11.87
CA PRO A 68 17.29 7.83 13.00
C PRO A 68 17.29 6.75 14.10
N SER A 69 16.44 5.72 13.96
CA SER A 69 16.39 4.56 14.86
C SER A 69 16.37 3.28 14.04
N GLU A 70 17.05 2.25 14.53
CA GLU A 70 17.00 0.91 13.95
C GLU A 70 15.70 0.23 14.33
N LEU A 71 14.87 -0.14 13.35
CA LEU A 71 13.62 -0.85 13.57
C LEU A 71 13.16 -1.57 12.30
N SER A 72 12.75 -2.83 12.44
CA SER A 72 12.14 -3.58 11.34
C SER A 72 10.73 -4.03 11.67
N PHE A 73 9.86 -3.94 10.69
CA PHE A 73 8.49 -4.46 10.78
C PHE A 73 7.96 -4.88 9.41
N VAL A 74 6.85 -5.64 9.42
CA VAL A 74 6.21 -6.12 8.21
C VAL A 74 4.76 -5.66 8.19
N ILE A 75 4.40 -4.90 7.16
CA ILE A 75 3.01 -4.55 6.89
C ILE A 75 2.37 -5.71 6.12
N ARG A 76 1.39 -6.38 6.74
CA ARG A 76 0.67 -7.50 6.11
C ARG A 76 -0.56 -7.01 5.36
N LEU A 77 -0.67 -7.38 4.09
CA LEU A 77 -1.75 -6.97 3.20
C LEU A 77 -2.43 -8.20 2.58
N ASP A 78 -3.74 -8.34 2.82
CA ASP A 78 -4.56 -9.38 2.18
C ASP A 78 -4.87 -8.96 0.75
N VAL A 79 -4.32 -9.71 -0.21
CA VAL A 79 -4.44 -9.46 -1.64
C VAL A 79 -5.90 -9.47 -2.10
N THR A 80 -6.77 -10.28 -1.50
CA THR A 80 -8.18 -10.40 -1.92
C THR A 80 -8.97 -9.13 -1.60
N THR A 81 -8.68 -8.50 -0.46
CA THR A 81 -9.43 -7.33 0.03
C THR A 81 -8.69 -6.01 -0.21
N ARG A 82 -7.37 -6.03 -0.36
CA ARG A 82 -6.50 -4.85 -0.45
C ARG A 82 -5.79 -4.72 -1.81
N SER A 83 -6.26 -5.42 -2.85
CA SER A 83 -5.64 -5.35 -4.19
C SER A 83 -5.48 -3.92 -4.72
N GLY A 84 -6.47 -3.04 -4.49
CA GLY A 84 -6.43 -1.67 -4.95
C GLY A 84 -5.29 -0.84 -4.33
N ILE A 85 -5.13 -0.92 -3.00
CA ILE A 85 -4.06 -0.18 -2.31
C ILE A 85 -2.69 -0.78 -2.61
N ILE A 86 -2.57 -2.11 -2.73
CA ILE A 86 -1.32 -2.75 -3.16
C ILE A 86 -0.94 -2.25 -4.56
N ASP A 87 -1.89 -2.16 -5.50
CA ASP A 87 -1.65 -1.63 -6.84
C ASP A 87 -1.14 -0.19 -6.81
N GLN A 88 -1.73 0.65 -5.95
CA GLN A 88 -1.29 2.04 -5.78
C GLN A 88 0.11 2.15 -5.18
N ILE A 89 0.47 1.30 -4.20
CA ILE A 89 1.82 1.30 -3.64
C ILE A 89 2.83 0.86 -4.71
N VAL A 90 2.55 -0.22 -5.44
CA VAL A 90 3.45 -0.77 -6.46
C VAL A 90 3.62 0.20 -7.64
N THR A 91 2.56 0.86 -8.10
CA THR A 91 2.62 1.79 -9.24
C THR A 91 3.07 3.20 -8.85
N GLY A 92 2.83 3.60 -7.60
CA GLY A 92 3.25 4.87 -7.01
C GLY A 92 4.66 4.83 -6.41
N ASN A 93 5.24 3.65 -6.21
CA ASN A 93 6.52 3.41 -5.55
C ASN A 93 6.65 4.06 -4.16
N ALA A 94 5.53 4.24 -3.46
CA ALA A 94 5.50 4.88 -2.15
C ALA A 94 4.21 4.57 -1.39
N VAL A 95 4.27 4.74 -0.07
CA VAL A 95 3.12 4.63 0.83
C VAL A 95 3.28 5.58 2.01
N TYR A 96 2.20 6.24 2.40
CA TYR A 96 2.12 6.87 3.71
C TYR A 96 1.78 5.81 4.76
N PHE A 97 2.56 5.76 5.82
CA PHE A 97 2.32 4.93 6.99
C PHE A 97 2.00 5.82 8.18
N GLN A 98 0.86 5.57 8.82
CA GLN A 98 0.43 6.28 10.02
C GLN A 98 0.13 5.25 11.12
N PRO A 99 0.81 5.33 12.28
CA PRO A 99 0.39 4.58 13.46
C PRO A 99 -1.01 5.04 13.88
N GLY A 100 -1.79 4.10 14.38
CA GLY A 100 -3.16 4.36 14.80
C GLY A 100 -3.65 3.33 15.80
N ARG A 101 -4.94 3.38 16.06
CA ARG A 101 -5.69 2.47 16.93
C ARG A 101 -6.86 1.88 16.18
N THR A 102 -7.39 0.78 16.69
CA THR A 102 -8.62 0.19 16.13
C THR A 102 -9.74 1.23 16.09
N GLY A 103 -10.30 1.46 14.89
CA GLY A 103 -11.35 2.44 14.65
C GLY A 103 -10.88 3.74 14.00
N ASP A 104 -9.57 4.04 14.02
CA ASP A 104 -9.04 5.28 13.46
C ASP A 104 -9.31 5.42 11.96
N ARG A 105 -9.64 6.65 11.56
CA ARG A 105 -9.90 7.06 10.18
C ARG A 105 -9.15 8.34 9.89
N LEU A 106 -8.81 8.57 8.61
CA LEU A 106 -8.16 9.82 8.19
C LEU A 106 -8.96 11.07 8.63
N ALA A 107 -10.29 11.01 8.56
CA ALA A 107 -11.15 12.12 8.97
C ALA A 107 -10.98 12.51 10.46
N THR A 108 -10.62 11.58 11.33
CA THR A 108 -10.41 11.82 12.77
C THR A 108 -8.94 11.99 13.14
N THR A 109 -8.01 11.53 12.29
CA THR A 109 -6.57 11.51 12.55
C THR A 109 -5.77 12.34 11.53
N LEU A 110 -6.37 13.35 10.92
CA LEU A 110 -5.74 14.11 9.83
C LEU A 110 -4.41 14.76 10.25
N LYS A 111 -4.31 15.19 11.51
CA LYS A 111 -3.11 15.83 12.06
C LYS A 111 -2.11 14.85 12.69
N ASN A 112 -2.42 13.56 12.71
CA ASN A 112 -1.51 12.57 13.30
C ASN A 112 -0.24 12.44 12.44
N PRO A 113 0.92 12.21 13.09
CA PRO A 113 2.17 12.06 12.39
C PRO A 113 2.17 10.82 11.50
N ARG A 114 2.84 10.92 10.36
CA ARG A 114 2.91 9.88 9.33
C ARG A 114 4.28 9.88 8.68
N LEU A 115 4.74 8.70 8.28
CA LEU A 115 5.94 8.54 7.46
C LEU A 115 5.57 8.36 6.01
N LEU A 116 6.33 8.99 5.12
CA LEU A 116 6.34 8.61 3.71
C LEU A 116 7.45 7.57 3.50
N ILE A 117 7.07 6.35 3.14
CA ILE A 117 8.00 5.26 2.90
C ILE A 117 8.11 5.03 1.40
N GLN A 118 9.34 5.06 0.87
CA GLN A 118 9.59 4.71 -0.52
C GLN A 118 9.56 3.19 -0.71
N VAL A 119 8.95 2.75 -1.80
CA VAL A 119 8.78 1.35 -2.17
C VAL A 119 9.26 1.17 -3.61
N PRO A 120 10.59 1.21 -3.86
CA PRO A 120 11.11 1.10 -5.21
C PRO A 120 10.80 -0.28 -5.81
N ASP A 121 10.62 -0.34 -7.14
CA ASP A 121 10.48 -1.62 -7.83
C ASP A 121 11.82 -2.36 -7.85
N THR A 122 11.96 -3.34 -6.97
CA THR A 122 13.08 -4.28 -6.91
C THR A 122 12.82 -5.55 -7.75
N GLY A 123 11.88 -5.48 -8.70
CA GLY A 123 11.45 -6.57 -9.58
C GLY A 123 10.11 -7.18 -9.22
N PHE A 124 9.49 -6.74 -8.11
CA PHE A 124 8.19 -7.23 -7.65
C PHE A 124 7.05 -6.84 -8.59
N GLN A 125 7.16 -5.75 -9.35
CA GLN A 125 6.10 -5.29 -10.24
C GLN A 125 5.63 -6.39 -11.20
N ARG A 126 6.55 -7.16 -11.78
CA ARG A 126 6.21 -8.28 -12.68
C ARG A 126 5.38 -9.37 -12.01
N GLU A 127 5.67 -9.65 -10.73
CA GLU A 127 4.88 -10.60 -9.96
C GLU A 127 3.50 -10.02 -9.64
N TRP A 128 3.47 -8.74 -9.23
CA TRP A 128 2.24 -8.03 -8.93
C TRP A 128 1.26 -8.04 -10.10
N GLU A 129 1.71 -7.74 -11.33
CA GLU A 129 0.84 -7.78 -12.53
C GLU A 129 0.13 -9.14 -12.69
N ARG A 130 0.83 -10.25 -12.42
CA ARG A 130 0.26 -11.61 -12.49
C ARG A 130 -0.72 -11.87 -11.35
N ILE A 131 -0.44 -11.35 -10.16
CA ILE A 131 -1.34 -11.46 -9.00
C ILE A 131 -2.61 -10.66 -9.27
N PHE A 132 -2.48 -9.40 -9.65
CA PHE A 132 -3.59 -8.48 -9.83
C PHE A 132 -4.50 -8.89 -10.98
N LEU A 133 -3.95 -9.39 -12.10
CA LEU A 133 -4.76 -9.97 -13.18
C LEU A 133 -5.59 -11.17 -12.72
N ARG A 134 -5.00 -12.07 -11.93
CA ARG A 134 -5.74 -13.23 -11.38
C ARG A 134 -6.87 -12.79 -10.45
N GLN A 135 -6.63 -11.80 -9.58
CA GLN A 135 -7.67 -11.27 -8.70
C GLN A 135 -8.75 -10.52 -9.46
N SER A 136 -8.39 -9.73 -10.46
CA SER A 136 -9.34 -9.03 -11.33
C SER A 136 -10.25 -10.01 -12.08
N ILE A 137 -9.69 -11.08 -12.65
CA ILE A 137 -10.49 -12.15 -13.27
C ILE A 137 -11.41 -12.81 -12.25
N ARG A 138 -10.94 -13.08 -11.02
CA ARG A 138 -11.76 -13.67 -9.95
C ARG A 138 -12.92 -12.73 -9.57
N HIS A 139 -12.66 -11.44 -9.44
CA HIS A 139 -13.66 -10.42 -9.15
C HIS A 139 -14.73 -10.33 -10.27
N LEU A 140 -14.30 -10.27 -11.54
CA LEU A 140 -15.24 -10.24 -12.66
C LEU A 140 -16.12 -11.50 -12.72
N ARG A 141 -15.54 -12.67 -12.40
CA ARG A 141 -16.31 -13.92 -12.29
C ARG A 141 -17.31 -13.91 -11.15
N SER A 142 -16.95 -13.37 -9.98
CA SER A 142 -17.91 -13.24 -8.86
C SER A 142 -19.04 -12.26 -9.16
N ARG A 143 -18.88 -11.40 -10.18
CA ARG A 143 -19.92 -10.50 -10.70
C ARG A 143 -20.75 -11.12 -11.84
N GLY A 144 -20.63 -12.42 -12.10
CA GLY A 144 -21.46 -13.15 -13.06
C GLY A 144 -20.84 -13.37 -14.44
N MET A 145 -19.62 -12.89 -14.70
CA MET A 145 -18.96 -13.18 -15.99
C MET A 145 -18.50 -14.65 -16.08
N SER A 146 -18.66 -15.25 -17.26
CA SER A 146 -18.06 -16.57 -17.54
C SER A 146 -16.53 -16.49 -17.48
N ARG A 147 -15.86 -17.64 -17.30
CA ARG A 147 -14.39 -17.71 -17.28
C ARG A 147 -13.75 -17.13 -18.55
N LYS A 148 -14.34 -17.36 -19.72
CA LYS A 148 -13.84 -16.86 -21.01
C LYS A 148 -13.99 -15.34 -21.10
N GLN A 149 -15.17 -14.81 -20.74
CA GLN A 149 -15.42 -13.36 -20.72
C GLN A 149 -14.50 -12.65 -19.72
N ALA A 150 -14.39 -13.16 -18.48
CA ALA A 150 -13.57 -12.56 -17.44
C ALA A 150 -12.08 -12.52 -17.82
N LYS A 151 -11.54 -13.59 -18.42
CA LYS A 151 -10.16 -13.60 -18.94
C LYS A 151 -9.93 -12.54 -20.02
N LYS A 152 -10.90 -12.34 -20.92
CA LYS A 152 -10.83 -11.34 -21.98
C LYS A 152 -10.94 -9.91 -21.41
N ALA A 153 -11.79 -9.70 -20.41
CA ALA A 153 -12.05 -8.38 -19.82
C ALA A 153 -11.02 -7.96 -18.75
N GLY A 154 -10.31 -8.91 -18.13
CA GLY A 154 -9.38 -8.67 -17.02
C GLY A 154 -8.33 -7.58 -17.27
N PRO A 155 -7.58 -7.60 -18.39
CA PRO A 155 -6.59 -6.55 -18.68
C PRO A 155 -7.22 -5.16 -18.78
N ARG A 156 -8.36 -5.04 -19.48
CA ARG A 156 -9.07 -3.76 -19.64
C ARG A 156 -9.63 -3.25 -18.31
N PHE A 157 -10.08 -4.16 -17.44
CA PHE A 157 -10.51 -3.80 -16.09
C PHE A 157 -9.37 -3.17 -15.28
N ILE A 158 -8.16 -3.73 -15.35
CA ILE A 158 -6.98 -3.19 -14.66
C ILE A 158 -6.60 -1.82 -15.21
N GLU A 159 -6.59 -1.68 -16.53
CA GLU A 159 -6.31 -0.40 -17.18
C GLU A 159 -7.29 0.69 -16.73
N GLU A 160 -8.59 0.39 -16.76
CA GLU A 160 -9.63 1.32 -16.32
C GLU A 160 -9.51 1.64 -14.82
N TRP A 161 -9.23 0.63 -13.98
CA TRP A 161 -8.98 0.81 -12.56
C TRP A 161 -7.85 1.80 -12.30
N ARG A 162 -6.71 1.62 -12.98
CA ARG A 162 -5.53 2.49 -12.85
C ARG A 162 -5.79 3.89 -13.39
N ARG A 163 -6.56 4.01 -14.48
CA ARG A 163 -6.99 5.30 -15.03
C ARG A 163 -7.81 6.09 -14.00
N LEU A 164 -8.76 5.44 -13.33
CA LEU A 164 -9.55 6.06 -12.25
C LEU A 164 -8.67 6.46 -11.06
N GLY A 165 -7.70 5.63 -10.70
CA GLY A 165 -6.73 5.92 -9.62
C GLY A 165 -5.75 7.06 -9.93
N GLN A 166 -5.66 7.51 -11.18
CA GLN A 166 -4.82 8.62 -11.62
C GLN A 166 -5.59 9.94 -11.70
N LEU A 167 -6.90 9.95 -11.43
CA LEU A 167 -7.69 11.18 -11.44
C LEU A 167 -7.15 12.15 -10.37
N GLN A 168 -6.60 13.27 -10.85
CA GLN A 168 -6.16 14.38 -10.02
C GLN A 168 -7.38 15.14 -9.51
N ILE A 169 -7.42 15.41 -8.20
CA ILE A 169 -8.35 16.40 -7.66
C ILE A 169 -7.69 17.75 -7.93
N ASN A 170 -8.18 18.45 -8.95
CA ASN A 170 -7.87 19.86 -9.21
C ASN A 170 -8.55 20.76 -8.17
#